data_AF-A0A395GVS7-F1
#
_entry.id   AF-A0A395GVS7-F1
#
_cell.length_a   1.000
_cell.length_b   1.000
_cell.length_c   1.000
_cell.angle_alpha   90.00
_cell.angle_beta   90.00
_cell.angle_gamma   90.00
#
_symmetry.space_group_name_H-M   'P 1'
#
loop_
_entity.id
_entity.type
_entity.pdbx_description
1 polymer ?
#
loop_
_entity_poly.entity_id
_entity_poly.type
_entity_poly.pdbx_seq_one_letter_code
_entity_poly.pdbx_strand_id
1 'polypeptide(L)'
;MKSNTLLTLLTTATTTLAAPSPRSLKPFNVIDFSAKTFTNDTASIFLEASDLNNNQTATACEVYWFVYPLPFYPLLCSHPLSNKKQVMFILISMSLDDRQPSTPISASTVIDCLYTAYALSFPDGLGSDIETFTLKVQTTEIAYVPEEGEVSLDAGSGDGWVCEDGEDGVEVECVFEGVLDIPV
;
A
#
# COMPACT_ATOMS: atom_id res chain seq x y z
N MET A 1 3.98 -39.38 68.89
CA MET A 1 4.33 -38.19 68.10
C MET A 1 3.67 -38.32 66.74
N LYS A 2 2.68 -37.50 66.43
CA LYS A 2 1.97 -37.44 65.14
C LYS A 2 2.23 -36.05 64.57
N SER A 3 2.78 -35.95 63.37
CA SER A 3 2.93 -34.67 62.67
C SER A 3 2.30 -34.78 61.30
N ASN A 4 1.41 -33.82 61.04
CA ASN A 4 0.49 -33.72 59.91
C ASN A 4 1.21 -33.41 58.61
N THR A 5 0.76 -34.06 57.53
CA THR A 5 1.15 -33.77 56.15
C THR A 5 0.15 -32.77 55.58
N LEU A 6 0.60 -31.55 55.26
CA LEU A 6 -0.19 -30.51 54.62
C LEU A 6 -0.03 -30.64 53.10
N LEU A 7 -1.13 -30.99 52.42
CA LEU A 7 -1.20 -31.11 50.96
C LEU A 7 -1.73 -29.79 50.39
N THR A 8 -0.90 -29.06 49.64
CA THR A 8 -1.30 -27.83 48.94
C THR A 8 -1.84 -28.19 47.55
N LEU A 9 -3.13 -27.92 47.29
CA LEU A 9 -3.76 -28.05 45.98
C LEU A 9 -3.45 -26.81 45.14
N LEU A 10 -2.73 -26.96 44.02
CA LEU A 10 -2.64 -25.94 42.98
C LEU A 10 -3.80 -26.14 41.99
N THR A 11 -4.76 -25.21 42.01
CA THR A 11 -5.81 -25.10 40.98
C THR A 11 -5.27 -24.33 39.79
N THR A 12 -4.91 -25.01 38.71
CA THR A 12 -4.68 -24.41 37.39
C THR A 12 -6.02 -24.00 36.79
N ALA A 13 -6.28 -22.69 36.70
CA ALA A 13 -7.40 -22.16 35.94
C ALA A 13 -7.07 -22.20 34.45
N THR A 14 -7.67 -23.15 33.72
CA THR A 14 -7.68 -23.14 32.26
C THR A 14 -8.66 -22.08 31.78
N THR A 15 -8.15 -20.91 31.39
CA THR A 15 -8.92 -19.94 30.61
C THR A 15 -9.09 -20.50 29.21
N THR A 16 -10.24 -21.11 28.92
CA THR A 16 -10.66 -21.38 27.54
C THR A 16 -10.98 -20.04 26.89
N LEU A 17 -10.00 -19.46 26.18
CA LEU A 17 -10.28 -18.40 25.22
C LEU A 17 -11.25 -18.99 24.19
N ALA A 18 -12.49 -18.51 24.18
CA ALA A 18 -13.39 -18.79 23.09
C ALA A 18 -12.67 -18.35 21.80
N ALA A 19 -12.39 -19.31 20.92
CA ALA A 19 -11.81 -18.99 19.63
C ALA A 19 -12.74 -17.97 18.95
N PRO A 20 -12.22 -16.84 18.44
CA PRO A 20 -13.04 -15.91 17.69
C PRO A 20 -13.71 -16.68 16.56
N SER A 21 -15.04 -16.57 16.46
CA SER A 21 -15.78 -17.15 15.34
C SER A 21 -15.15 -16.63 14.05
N PRO A 22 -14.85 -17.49 13.05
CA PRO A 22 -14.37 -17.03 11.76
C PRO A 22 -15.42 -16.07 11.21
N ARG A 23 -15.08 -14.79 11.13
CA ARG A 23 -15.90 -13.81 10.45
C ARG A 23 -15.69 -14.07 8.97
N SER A 24 -16.76 -14.34 8.23
CA SER A 24 -16.69 -14.31 6.78
C SER A 24 -16.53 -12.86 6.38
N LEU A 25 -15.29 -12.43 6.16
CA LEU A 25 -15.00 -11.10 5.64
C LEU A 25 -15.42 -11.05 4.17
N LYS A 26 -15.97 -9.92 3.76
CA LYS A 26 -16.24 -9.63 2.36
C LYS A 26 -14.96 -9.07 1.71
N PRO A 27 -14.79 -9.24 0.39
CA PRO A 27 -13.66 -8.65 -0.32
C PRO A 27 -13.71 -7.12 -0.25
N PHE A 28 -12.55 -6.49 -0.45
CA PHE A 28 -12.51 -5.09 -0.84
C PHE A 28 -13.00 -4.97 -2.28
N ASN A 29 -13.78 -3.92 -2.56
CA ASN A 29 -14.13 -3.57 -3.92
C ASN A 29 -13.28 -2.39 -4.35
N VAL A 30 -12.58 -2.56 -5.47
CA VAL A 30 -11.85 -1.51 -6.15
C VAL A 30 -12.57 -1.15 -7.45
N ILE A 31 -12.85 0.14 -7.63
CA ILE A 31 -13.52 0.70 -8.81
C ILE A 31 -12.69 1.84 -9.42
N ASP A 32 -13.01 2.23 -10.65
CA ASP A 32 -12.33 3.29 -11.40
C ASP A 32 -10.80 3.13 -11.41
N PHE A 33 -10.33 1.88 -11.51
CA PHE A 33 -8.92 1.56 -11.42
C PHE A 33 -8.22 1.77 -12.76
N SER A 34 -7.26 2.69 -12.77
CA SER A 34 -6.41 3.00 -13.92
C SER A 34 -4.96 3.20 -13.51
N ALA A 35 -4.05 2.86 -14.43
CA ALA A 35 -2.63 3.17 -14.34
C ALA A 35 -2.18 3.82 -15.65
N LYS A 36 -1.24 4.76 -15.57
CA LYS A 36 -0.70 5.47 -16.73
C LYS A 36 0.81 5.61 -16.61
N THR A 37 1.52 5.45 -17.71
CA THR A 37 2.89 5.96 -17.87
C THR A 37 2.85 7.14 -18.82
N PHE A 38 3.75 8.10 -18.61
CA PHE A 38 3.78 9.35 -19.35
C PHE A 38 5.14 9.54 -20.00
N THR A 39 5.14 10.25 -21.12
CA THR A 39 6.33 10.58 -21.93
C THR A 39 7.41 11.40 -21.22
N ASN A 40 7.11 11.94 -20.03
CA ASN A 40 8.02 12.70 -19.18
C ASN A 40 8.64 11.83 -18.06
N ASP A 41 8.70 10.51 -18.26
CA ASP A 41 9.24 9.54 -17.29
C ASP A 41 8.47 9.49 -15.96
N THR A 42 7.19 9.89 -15.97
CA THR A 42 6.30 9.77 -14.81
C THR A 42 5.28 8.67 -15.03
N ALA A 43 4.69 8.19 -13.94
CA ALA A 43 3.59 7.26 -13.95
C ALA A 43 2.63 7.59 -12.82
N SER A 44 1.39 7.14 -12.97
CA SER A 44 0.34 7.33 -11.99
C SER A 44 -0.56 6.09 -11.87
N ILE A 45 -1.09 5.87 -10.68
CA ILE A 45 -2.20 4.96 -10.42
C ILE A 45 -3.32 5.76 -9.77
N PHE A 46 -4.53 5.54 -10.24
CA PHE A 46 -5.75 6.01 -9.62
C PHE A 46 -6.69 4.83 -9.41
N LEU A 47 -7.29 4.74 -8.23
CA LEU A 47 -8.37 3.79 -7.94
C LEU A 47 -9.25 4.31 -6.81
N GLU A 48 -10.46 3.80 -6.68
CA GLU A 48 -11.30 4.01 -5.50
C GLU A 48 -11.52 2.68 -4.77
N ALA A 49 -11.12 2.63 -3.50
CA ALA A 49 -11.28 1.45 -2.66
C ALA A 49 -12.48 1.59 -1.72
N SER A 50 -13.24 0.50 -1.54
CA SER A 50 -14.33 0.43 -0.58
C SER A 50 -14.36 -0.91 0.15
N ASP A 51 -14.73 -0.88 1.42
CA ASP A 51 -14.88 -2.05 2.27
C ASP A 51 -16.37 -2.30 2.59
N LEU A 52 -16.85 -3.46 2.14
CA LEU A 52 -18.22 -3.93 2.33
C LEU A 52 -18.52 -4.40 3.76
N ASN A 53 -17.49 -4.59 4.60
CA ASN A 53 -17.61 -4.97 6.00
C ASN A 53 -17.96 -3.77 6.88
N ASN A 54 -17.41 -2.58 6.57
CA ASN A 54 -17.56 -1.37 7.38
C ASN A 54 -18.52 -0.33 6.80
N ASN A 55 -19.20 -0.59 5.66
CA ASN A 55 -20.12 0.35 4.98
C ASN A 55 -19.50 1.74 4.77
N GLN A 56 -18.20 1.74 4.49
CA GLN A 56 -17.43 2.95 4.22
C GLN A 56 -17.69 3.40 2.79
N THR A 57 -17.70 4.72 2.58
CA THR A 57 -17.75 5.29 1.23
C THR A 57 -16.49 4.93 0.46
N ALA A 58 -16.61 4.74 -0.85
CA ALA A 58 -15.47 4.61 -1.74
C ALA A 58 -14.48 5.75 -1.53
N THR A 59 -13.20 5.40 -1.47
CA THR A 59 -12.12 6.31 -1.10
C THR A 59 -11.09 6.32 -2.21
N ALA A 60 -10.89 7.50 -2.81
CA ALA A 60 -9.91 7.68 -3.87
C ALA A 60 -8.47 7.57 -3.36
N CYS A 61 -7.69 6.78 -4.08
CA CYS A 61 -6.26 6.57 -3.89
C CYS A 61 -5.58 6.99 -5.20
N GLU A 62 -4.67 7.96 -5.10
CA GLU A 62 -3.96 8.48 -6.26
C GLU A 62 -2.48 8.59 -5.95
N VAL A 63 -1.65 8.01 -6.81
CA VAL A 63 -0.21 7.87 -6.60
C VAL A 63 0.52 8.32 -7.85
N TYR A 64 1.62 9.06 -7.67
CA TYR A 64 2.51 9.48 -8.74
C TYR A 64 3.97 9.09 -8.44
N TRP A 65 4.68 8.58 -9.44
CA TRP A 65 6.11 8.26 -9.34
C TRP A 65 6.85 8.50 -10.66
N PHE A 66 8.18 8.52 -10.59
CA PHE A 66 9.12 8.54 -11.69
C PHE A 66 9.50 7.10 -12.03
N VAL A 67 9.41 6.79 -13.31
CA VAL A 67 9.65 5.46 -13.87
C VAL A 67 11.13 5.08 -13.84
N TYR A 68 12.00 6.06 -14.04
CA TYR A 68 13.45 5.85 -13.95
C TYR A 68 13.98 6.34 -12.62
N PRO A 69 14.98 5.64 -12.03
CA PRO A 69 15.80 6.27 -11.03
C PRO A 69 16.45 7.47 -11.72
N LEU A 70 16.08 8.69 -11.31
CA LEU A 70 16.84 9.88 -11.71
C LEU A 70 18.31 9.53 -11.54
N PRO A 71 19.16 9.69 -12.57
CA PRO A 71 20.58 9.42 -12.41
C PRO A 71 20.99 10.23 -11.19
N PHE A 72 21.38 9.53 -10.12
CA PHE A 72 21.90 10.14 -8.91
C PHE A 72 22.91 11.17 -9.40
N TYR A 73 22.56 12.45 -9.36
CA TYR A 73 23.58 13.46 -9.22
C TYR A 73 24.05 13.23 -7.79
N PRO A 74 25.23 12.64 -7.55
CA PRO A 74 25.81 12.78 -6.23
C PRO A 74 25.85 14.28 -5.98
N LEU A 75 25.20 14.72 -4.91
CA LEU A 75 25.32 16.07 -4.38
C LEU A 75 26.79 16.30 -4.02
N LEU A 76 27.62 16.59 -5.02
CA LEU A 76 28.96 17.15 -4.89
C LEU A 76 28.81 18.63 -4.55
N CYS A 77 28.27 18.90 -3.36
CA CYS A 77 28.60 20.10 -2.62
C CYS A 77 29.65 19.73 -1.56
N SER A 78 30.80 19.22 -2.00
CA SER A 78 32.02 19.21 -1.17
C SER A 78 32.62 20.61 -1.16
N HIS A 79 31.99 21.53 -0.42
CA HIS A 79 32.70 22.68 0.12
C HIS A 79 33.28 22.27 1.48
N PRO A 80 34.58 22.46 1.72
CA PRO A 80 35.18 22.14 3.01
C PRO A 80 34.84 23.28 3.97
N LEU A 81 33.76 23.16 4.73
CA LEU A 81 33.52 24.02 5.89
C LEU A 81 33.68 23.23 7.19
N SER A 82 34.87 23.43 7.74
CA SER A 82 35.27 23.33 9.14
C SER A 82 34.12 23.32 10.15
N ASN A 83 34.15 22.29 11.02
CA ASN A 83 33.64 22.30 12.39
C ASN A 83 32.21 22.81 12.62
N LYS A 84 31.23 21.89 12.62
CA LYS A 84 30.36 21.58 13.79
C LYS A 84 29.24 20.63 13.36
N LYS A 85 29.10 19.54 14.12
CA LYS A 85 27.93 18.64 14.24
C LYS A 85 27.04 18.52 12.98
N GLN A 86 27.29 17.49 12.18
CA GLN A 86 26.31 16.98 11.23
C GLN A 86 25.13 16.37 12.01
N VAL A 87 24.05 17.13 12.11
CA VAL A 87 22.72 16.55 12.24
C VAL A 87 22.34 16.11 10.84
N MET A 88 22.24 14.80 10.65
CA MET A 88 21.70 14.18 9.45
C MET A 88 20.24 14.60 9.33
N PHE A 89 20.01 15.71 8.64
CA PHE A 89 18.69 16.16 8.24
C PHE A 89 18.28 15.34 7.01
N ILE A 90 17.59 14.22 7.27
CA ILE A 90 16.72 13.62 6.27
C ILE A 90 15.56 14.61 6.11
N LEU A 91 15.63 15.47 5.11
CA LEU A 91 14.50 16.29 4.68
C LEU A 91 13.53 15.39 3.92
N ILE A 92 12.66 14.67 4.63
CA ILE A 92 11.35 14.33 4.08
C ILE A 92 10.50 15.57 4.33
N SER A 93 10.57 16.54 3.41
CA SER A 93 9.67 17.67 3.38
C SER A 93 8.29 17.17 2.95
N MET A 94 7.47 16.78 3.92
CA MET A 94 6.02 16.67 3.74
C MET A 94 5.46 18.08 3.53
N SER A 95 5.35 18.49 2.27
CA SER A 95 4.62 19.70 1.86
C SER A 95 3.23 19.27 1.38
N LEU A 96 2.20 19.86 1.99
CA LEU A 96 0.78 19.53 1.80
C LEU A 96 0.19 19.98 0.43
N ASP A 97 1.04 20.27 -0.56
CA ASP A 97 0.67 20.69 -1.91
C ASP A 97 1.60 20.07 -3.00
N ASP A 98 2.41 19.07 -2.63
CA ASP A 98 3.56 18.62 -3.43
C ASP A 98 3.38 17.17 -3.89
N ARG A 99 2.54 16.96 -4.92
CA ARG A 99 2.47 15.70 -5.68
C ARG A 99 3.70 15.53 -6.57
N GLN A 100 4.91 15.72 -6.05
CA GLN A 100 6.12 15.46 -6.81
C GLN A 100 6.30 13.94 -6.96
N PRO A 101 6.53 13.43 -8.17
CA PRO A 101 6.69 12.00 -8.36
C PRO A 101 7.90 11.48 -7.56
N SER A 102 7.76 10.33 -6.89
CA SER A 102 8.86 9.66 -6.18
C SER A 102 9.74 8.85 -7.15
N THR A 103 10.88 8.28 -6.74
CA THR A 103 11.55 7.23 -7.55
C THR A 103 10.64 5.99 -7.71
N PRO A 104 11.01 4.94 -8.48
CA PRO A 104 10.20 3.71 -8.54
C PRO A 104 9.74 3.26 -7.15
N ILE A 105 8.47 2.89 -7.04
CA ILE A 105 7.85 2.57 -5.75
C ILE A 105 8.49 1.29 -5.22
N SER A 106 9.12 1.38 -4.05
CA SER A 106 9.76 0.23 -3.43
C SER A 106 8.72 -0.75 -2.90
N ALA A 107 9.08 -2.04 -2.82
CA ALA A 107 8.28 -3.10 -2.20
C ALA A 107 7.82 -2.79 -0.76
N SER A 108 8.55 -1.93 -0.05
CA SER A 108 8.25 -1.51 1.32
C SER A 108 7.39 -0.25 1.43
N THR A 109 7.03 0.38 0.31
CA THR A 109 6.29 1.64 0.33
C THR A 109 4.81 1.37 0.61
N VAL A 110 4.29 2.02 1.66
CA VAL A 110 2.86 2.08 1.98
C VAL A 110 2.37 3.49 1.68
N ILE A 111 1.26 3.60 0.97
CA ILE A 111 0.72 4.86 0.47
C ILE A 111 -0.70 5.03 1.02
N ASP A 112 -0.88 6.01 1.89
CA ASP A 112 -2.19 6.32 2.45
C ASP A 112 -3.09 6.95 1.39
N CYS A 113 -4.31 6.42 1.26
CA CYS A 113 -5.33 7.01 0.41
C CYS A 113 -5.88 8.31 1.02
N LEU A 114 -6.53 9.13 0.20
CA LEU A 114 -7.21 10.34 0.70
C LEU A 114 -8.21 9.92 1.79
N TYR A 115 -8.29 10.66 2.90
CA TYR A 115 -9.19 10.32 4.01
C TYR A 115 -8.87 8.97 4.73
N THR A 116 -7.67 8.42 4.52
CA THR A 116 -6.89 7.54 5.41
C THR A 116 -7.52 6.23 5.91
N ALA A 117 -8.74 5.82 5.54
CA ALA A 117 -9.25 4.52 6.00
C ALA A 117 -8.48 3.33 5.38
N TYR A 118 -7.81 3.58 4.25
CA TYR A 118 -7.08 2.57 3.48
C TYR A 118 -5.69 3.06 3.11
N ALA A 119 -4.81 2.10 2.88
CA ALA A 119 -3.50 2.30 2.30
C ALA A 119 -3.25 1.24 1.21
N LEU A 120 -2.45 1.64 0.22
CA LEU A 120 -2.00 0.78 -0.86
C LEU A 120 -0.53 0.42 -0.64
N SER A 121 -0.13 -0.78 -1.07
CA SER A 121 1.28 -1.11 -1.25
C SER A 121 1.45 -2.04 -2.44
N PHE A 122 2.68 -2.13 -2.92
CA PHE A 122 3.05 -2.92 -4.10
C PHE A 122 4.15 -3.89 -3.66
N PRO A 123 3.82 -5.13 -3.23
CA PRO A 123 4.77 -6.05 -2.60
C PRO A 123 6.02 -6.37 -3.45
N ASP A 124 5.88 -6.31 -4.77
CA ASP A 124 6.97 -6.56 -5.73
C ASP A 124 7.66 -5.26 -6.18
N GLY A 125 7.21 -4.11 -5.66
CA GLY A 125 7.53 -2.77 -6.15
C GLY A 125 6.71 -2.39 -7.38
N LEU A 126 6.85 -1.13 -7.82
CA LEU A 126 6.22 -0.63 -9.03
C LEU A 126 7.19 0.28 -9.80
N GLY A 127 7.48 -0.09 -11.04
CA GLY A 127 8.47 0.55 -11.89
C GLY A 127 7.87 1.17 -13.15
N SER A 128 8.50 0.91 -14.30
CA SER A 128 7.99 1.25 -15.64
C SER A 128 6.86 0.34 -16.11
N ASP A 129 6.88 -0.90 -15.62
CA ASP A 129 5.96 -1.94 -16.03
C ASP A 129 4.69 -1.83 -15.19
N ILE A 130 3.65 -1.23 -15.79
CA ILE A 130 2.30 -1.15 -15.21
C ILE A 130 1.37 -2.23 -15.75
N GLU A 131 1.85 -3.07 -16.69
CA GLU A 131 1.04 -4.15 -17.28
C GLU A 131 0.93 -5.34 -16.32
N THR A 132 1.95 -5.55 -15.50
CA THR A 132 2.00 -6.64 -14.50
C THR A 132 2.48 -6.15 -13.14
N PHE A 133 1.64 -6.26 -12.11
CA PHE A 133 2.04 -5.97 -10.73
C PHE A 133 1.11 -6.60 -9.70
N THR A 134 1.57 -6.67 -8.46
CA THR A 134 0.73 -7.07 -7.31
C THR A 134 0.27 -5.84 -6.56
N LEU A 135 -1.05 -5.71 -6.39
CA LEU A 135 -1.67 -4.67 -5.58
C LEU A 135 -2.05 -5.26 -4.21
N LYS A 136 -1.62 -4.60 -3.15
CA LYS A 136 -2.09 -4.84 -1.79
C LYS A 136 -2.94 -3.67 -1.32
N VAL A 137 -4.13 -3.96 -0.83
CA VAL A 137 -5.00 -3.01 -0.13
C VAL A 137 -5.04 -3.42 1.34
N GLN A 138 -4.86 -2.46 2.23
CA GLN A 138 -4.95 -2.69 3.67
C GLN A 138 -5.69 -1.54 4.34
N THR A 139 -6.42 -1.83 5.40
CA THR A 139 -7.00 -0.81 6.27
C THR A 139 -5.92 -0.17 7.14
N THR A 140 -6.07 1.11 7.46
CA THR A 140 -5.17 1.78 8.42
C THR A 140 -5.67 1.62 9.87
N GLU A 141 -4.94 2.19 10.82
CA GLU A 141 -5.30 2.23 12.25
C GLU A 141 -6.65 2.93 12.54
N ILE A 142 -7.19 3.69 11.56
CA ILE A 142 -8.46 4.40 11.70
C ILE A 142 -9.65 3.46 11.45
N ALA A 143 -9.45 2.34 10.76
CA ALA A 143 -10.49 1.36 10.52
C ALA A 143 -10.84 0.58 11.80
N TYR A 144 -12.09 0.12 11.88
CA TYR A 144 -12.57 -0.63 13.05
C TYR A 144 -12.02 -2.06 13.11
N VAL A 145 -11.75 -2.66 11.95
CA VAL A 145 -11.19 -4.01 11.82
C VAL A 145 -9.94 -3.90 10.94
N PRO A 146 -8.78 -4.44 11.38
CA PRO A 146 -7.63 -4.56 10.53
C PRO A 146 -7.88 -5.66 9.49
N GLU A 147 -7.83 -5.28 8.23
CA GLU A 147 -8.09 -6.12 7.05
C GLU A 147 -7.00 -5.85 6.00
N GLU A 148 -6.57 -6.88 5.29
CA GLU A 148 -5.62 -6.77 4.18
C GLU A 148 -5.97 -7.79 3.10
N GLY A 149 -5.74 -7.41 1.84
CA GLY A 149 -6.00 -8.24 0.69
C GLY A 149 -5.01 -7.95 -0.43
N GLU A 150 -4.69 -8.96 -1.22
CA GLU A 150 -3.70 -8.89 -2.29
C GLU A 150 -4.26 -9.50 -3.58
N VAL A 151 -3.95 -8.88 -4.71
CA VAL A 151 -4.32 -9.37 -6.04
C VAL A 151 -3.21 -9.08 -7.05
N SER A 152 -2.98 -10.02 -7.96
CA SER A 152 -2.06 -9.84 -9.08
C SER A 152 -2.83 -9.41 -10.32
N LEU A 153 -2.33 -8.38 -10.98
CA LEU A 153 -2.86 -7.86 -12.25
C LEU A 153 -1.87 -8.19 -13.34
N ASP A 154 -2.39 -8.70 -14.46
CA ASP A 154 -1.62 -9.08 -15.64
C ASP A 154 -2.48 -8.80 -16.87
N ALA A 155 -2.05 -7.84 -17.70
CA ALA A 155 -2.80 -7.43 -18.89
C ALA A 155 -2.94 -8.55 -19.93
N GLY A 156 -2.09 -9.57 -19.88
CA GLY A 156 -2.14 -10.76 -20.74
C GLY A 156 -3.07 -11.87 -20.25
N SER A 157 -3.59 -11.77 -19.02
CA SER A 157 -4.41 -12.83 -18.39
C SER A 157 -5.86 -12.88 -18.90
N GLY A 158 -6.41 -11.74 -19.33
CA GLY A 158 -7.83 -11.60 -19.68
C GLY A 158 -8.74 -11.31 -18.49
N ASP A 159 -8.19 -11.02 -17.31
CA ASP A 159 -8.95 -10.80 -16.07
C ASP A 159 -9.48 -9.35 -15.90
N GLY A 160 -9.69 -8.64 -17.01
CA GLY A 160 -10.25 -7.28 -17.03
C GLY A 160 -9.25 -6.15 -16.87
N TRP A 161 -7.98 -6.43 -16.53
CA TRP A 161 -6.88 -5.45 -16.65
C TRP A 161 -6.46 -5.34 -18.11
N VAL A 162 -6.71 -4.20 -18.75
CA VAL A 162 -6.46 -4.00 -20.19
C VAL A 162 -5.57 -2.79 -20.36
N CYS A 163 -4.47 -2.96 -21.10
CA CYS A 163 -3.53 -1.89 -21.41
C CYS A 163 -3.51 -1.59 -22.91
N GLU A 164 -3.50 -0.30 -23.25
CA GLU A 164 -3.46 0.20 -24.62
C GLU A 164 -2.45 1.35 -24.73
N ASP A 165 -2.06 1.67 -25.97
CA ASP A 165 -1.23 2.86 -26.25
C ASP A 165 -1.99 4.13 -25.84
N GLY A 166 -1.32 5.02 -25.13
CA GLY A 166 -1.89 6.28 -24.66
C GLY A 166 -1.98 7.38 -25.74
N GLU A 167 -2.77 8.42 -25.45
CA GLU A 167 -2.83 9.65 -26.24
C GLU A 167 -2.29 10.86 -25.44
N ASP A 168 -1.96 11.96 -26.14
CA ASP A 168 -1.66 13.28 -25.54
C ASP A 168 -0.61 13.26 -24.41
N GLY A 169 0.53 12.60 -24.65
CA GLY A 169 1.65 12.57 -23.70
C GLY A 169 1.60 11.43 -22.69
N VAL A 170 0.57 10.58 -22.76
CA VAL A 170 0.51 9.25 -22.14
C VAL A 170 1.19 8.24 -23.07
N GLU A 171 2.07 7.41 -22.54
CA GLU A 171 2.73 6.32 -23.28
C GLU A 171 1.87 5.06 -23.26
N VAL A 172 1.50 4.60 -22.06
CA VAL A 172 0.64 3.43 -21.85
C VAL A 172 -0.47 3.82 -20.88
N GLU A 173 -1.69 3.42 -21.19
CA GLU A 173 -2.84 3.52 -20.30
C GLU A 173 -3.42 2.13 -20.05
N CYS A 174 -3.53 1.76 -18.77
CA CYS A 174 -4.17 0.54 -18.33
C CYS A 174 -5.42 0.86 -17.52
N VAL A 175 -6.51 0.14 -17.76
CA VAL A 175 -7.79 0.30 -17.07
C VAL A 175 -8.32 -1.07 -16.69
N PHE A 176 -8.86 -1.18 -15.48
CA PHE A 176 -9.62 -2.35 -15.07
C PHE A 176 -11.09 -2.21 -15.47
N GLU A 177 -11.61 -3.14 -16.26
CA GLU A 177 -13.01 -3.16 -16.67
C GLU A 177 -13.92 -3.72 -15.56
N GLY A 178 -14.61 -2.83 -14.85
CA GLY A 178 -15.66 -3.19 -13.88
C GLY A 178 -15.24 -3.01 -12.43
N VAL A 179 -15.56 -4.00 -11.59
CA VAL A 179 -15.24 -3.99 -10.16
C VAL A 179 -14.20 -5.09 -9.90
N LEU A 180 -13.08 -4.71 -9.29
CA LEU A 180 -12.05 -5.62 -8.87
C LEU A 180 -12.31 -6.03 -7.41
N ASP A 181 -12.62 -7.31 -7.20
CA ASP A 181 -12.79 -7.89 -5.87
C ASP A 181 -11.43 -8.38 -5.34
N ILE A 182 -10.97 -7.80 -4.23
CA ILE A 182 -9.73 -8.21 -3.57
C ILE A 182 -10.06 -9.03 -2.32
N PRO A 183 -9.68 -10.33 -2.27
CA PRO A 183 -10.00 -11.19 -1.14
C PRO A 183 -9.26 -10.75 0.13
N VAL A 184 -9.95 -10.87 1.27
CA VAL A 184 -9.49 -10.52 2.63
C VAL A 184 -9.47 -11.76 3.52
#